data_AF-A0A8J6P4V4-F1
#
_entry.id   AF-A0A8J6P4V4-F1
#
_cell.length_a   1.000
_cell.length_b   1.000
_cell.length_c   1.000
_cell.angle_alpha   90.00
_cell.angle_beta   90.00
_cell.angle_gamma   90.00
#
_symmetry.space_group_name_H-M   'P 1'
#
loop_
_entity.id
_entity.type
_entity.pdbx_description
1 polymer ?
#
loop_
_entity_poly.entity_id
_entity_poly.type
_entity_poly.pdbx_seq_one_letter_code
_entity_poly.pdbx_strand_id
1 'polypeptide(L)'
;MDKRLQLFWDELITQCEQRNTFEFLFKIESWGILWTPWFIYANDASLQFTANDISESDLKRLVDLKMIVLVEEIAPVDPLDLKIEKYQIKQHG
;
A
#
# COMPACT_ATOMS: atom_id res chain seq x y z
N MET A 1 16.38 8.03 -1.45
CA MET A 1 15.05 8.00 -0.80
C MET A 1 15.10 8.89 0.43
N ASP A 2 14.06 9.67 0.75
CA ASP A 2 14.04 10.42 2.02
C ASP A 2 13.79 9.48 3.20
N LYS A 3 14.15 9.91 4.42
CA LYS A 3 14.09 9.07 5.62
C LYS A 3 12.69 8.53 5.92
N ARG A 4 11.64 9.30 5.61
CA ARG A 4 10.25 8.90 5.87
C ARG A 4 9.82 7.83 4.85
N LEU A 5 10.11 8.04 3.57
CA LEU A 5 9.82 7.04 2.55
C LEU A 5 10.63 5.73 2.78
N GLN A 6 11.85 5.85 3.31
CA GLN A 6 12.63 4.69 3.74
C GLN A 6 11.99 3.95 4.91
N LEU A 7 11.56 4.65 5.96
CA LEU A 7 10.87 4.03 7.08
C LEU A 7 9.59 3.30 6.64
N PHE A 8 8.77 3.94 5.80
CA PHE A 8 7.58 3.32 5.22
C PHE A 8 7.92 2.06 4.44
N TRP A 9 8.95 2.12 3.58
CA TRP A 9 9.41 0.96 2.81
C TRP A 9 9.86 -0.19 3.71
N ASP A 10 10.71 0.09 4.70
CA ASP A 10 11.27 -0.91 5.61
C ASP A 10 10.16 -1.59 6.42
N GLU A 11 9.15 -0.84 6.86
CA GLU A 11 7.97 -1.38 7.55
C GLU A 11 7.08 -2.21 6.63
N LEU A 12 6.88 -1.76 5.39
CA LEU A 12 6.06 -2.45 4.39
C LEU A 12 6.67 -3.82 4.06
N ILE A 13 7.95 -3.85 3.72
CA ILE A 13 8.64 -5.10 3.38
C ILE A 13 8.68 -6.04 4.58
N THR A 14 9.04 -5.54 5.76
CA THR A 14 9.09 -6.35 7.00
C THR A 14 7.74 -7.01 7.29
N GLN A 15 6.64 -6.26 7.18
CA GLN A 15 5.31 -6.80 7.48
C GLN A 15 4.81 -7.79 6.42
N CYS A 16 5.17 -7.60 5.15
CA CYS A 16 4.89 -8.54 4.07
C CYS A 16 5.69 -9.84 4.24
N GLU A 17 6.99 -9.74 4.55
CA GLU A 17 7.87 -10.88 4.82
C GLU A 17 7.39 -11.71 6.01
N GLN A 18 6.98 -11.06 7.12
CA GLN A 18 6.38 -11.73 8.28
C GLN A 18 5.11 -12.53 7.93
N ARG A 19 4.44 -12.17 6.84
CA ARG A 19 3.22 -12.83 6.33
C ARG A 19 3.51 -13.79 5.18
N ASN A 20 4.78 -14.00 4.81
CA ASN A 20 5.21 -14.83 3.68
C ASN A 20 4.54 -14.44 2.37
N THR A 21 4.36 -13.14 2.12
CA THR A 21 3.81 -12.62 0.87
C THR A 21 4.66 -11.47 0.35
N PHE A 22 4.63 -11.28 -0.97
CA PHE A 22 5.22 -10.13 -1.65
C PHE A 22 4.14 -9.30 -2.35
N GLU A 23 2.88 -9.58 -2.07
CA GLU A 23 1.74 -8.88 -2.64
C GLU A 23 0.97 -8.17 -1.53
N PHE A 24 0.46 -6.98 -1.85
CA PHE A 24 -0.40 -6.22 -0.98
C PHE A 24 -1.46 -5.46 -1.77
N LEU A 25 -2.59 -5.18 -1.12
CA LEU A 25 -3.65 -4.32 -1.63
C LEU A 25 -3.52 -2.94 -1.01
N PHE A 26 -3.65 -1.91 -1.83
CA PHE A 26 -3.89 -0.54 -1.41
C PHE A 26 -5.35 -0.20 -1.66
N LYS A 27 -6.02 0.32 -0.65
CA LYS A 27 -7.45 0.61 -0.66
C LYS A 27 -7.70 2.03 -0.22
N ILE A 28 -8.53 2.78 -0.95
CA ILE A 28 -9.08 4.07 -0.51
C ILE A 28 -10.58 3.88 -0.33
N GLU A 29 -11.09 4.28 0.83
CA GLU A 29 -12.50 4.20 1.17
C GLU A 29 -13.11 5.61 1.31
N SER A 30 -14.43 5.75 1.19
CA SER A 30 -15.19 6.98 1.43
C SER A 30 -16.07 6.81 2.65
N TRP A 31 -15.79 7.56 3.73
CA TRP A 31 -16.49 7.43 5.01
C TRP A 31 -17.45 8.61 5.27
N GLY A 32 -17.92 9.27 4.22
CA GLY A 32 -18.77 10.46 4.27
C GLY A 32 -18.12 11.68 3.62
N ILE A 33 -18.64 12.87 3.92
CA ILE A 33 -18.27 14.10 3.22
C ILE A 33 -16.80 14.43 3.46
N LEU A 34 -15.99 14.25 2.42
CA LEU A 34 -14.56 14.58 2.31
C LEU A 34 -13.60 13.75 3.18
N TRP A 35 -14.05 12.68 3.82
CA TRP A 35 -13.15 11.78 4.54
C TRP A 35 -12.88 10.52 3.73
N THR A 36 -11.64 10.42 3.23
CA THR A 36 -11.19 9.30 2.39
C THR A 36 -9.96 8.63 3.00
N PRO A 37 -10.11 7.79 4.03
CA PRO A 37 -8.98 7.06 4.58
C PRO A 37 -8.42 6.05 3.56
N TRP A 38 -7.15 5.73 3.73
CA TRP A 38 -6.50 4.69 2.95
C TRP A 38 -5.98 3.59 3.86
N PHE A 39 -5.85 2.39 3.29
CA PHE A 39 -5.42 1.19 3.99
C PHE A 39 -4.51 0.37 3.09
N ILE A 40 -3.58 -0.35 3.70
CA ILE A 40 -2.76 -1.35 3.01
C ILE A 40 -3.03 -2.70 3.67
N TYR A 41 -3.28 -3.73 2.87
CA TYR A 41 -3.52 -5.08 3.33
C TYR A 41 -2.54 -6.06 2.71
N ALA A 42 -2.05 -7.02 3.48
CA ALA A 42 -1.29 -8.16 2.96
C ALA A 42 -1.87 -9.44 3.58
N ASN A 43 -2.20 -10.42 2.74
CA ASN A 43 -2.90 -11.67 3.14
C ASN A 43 -4.12 -11.40 4.05
N ASP A 44 -5.04 -10.55 3.58
CA ASP A 44 -6.29 -10.18 4.27
C ASP A 44 -6.11 -9.47 5.63
N ALA A 45 -4.88 -9.11 6.01
CA ALA A 45 -4.59 -8.38 7.23
C ALA A 45 -4.15 -6.95 6.93
N SER A 46 -4.77 -5.99 7.62
CA SER A 46 -4.37 -4.57 7.57
C SER A 46 -2.97 -4.40 8.14
N LEU A 47 -2.11 -3.69 7.41
CA LEU A 47 -0.76 -3.33 7.83
C LEU A 47 -0.78 -2.06 8.68
N GLN A 48 0.13 -1.99 9.66
CA GLN A 48 0.23 -0.86 10.59
C GLN A 48 1.57 -0.16 10.38
N PHE A 49 1.55 1.16 10.22
CA PHE A 49 2.75 1.95 9.97
C PHE A 49 2.96 2.97 11.07
N THR A 50 4.22 3.24 11.41
CA THR A 50 4.55 4.30 12.38
C THR A 50 4.59 5.68 11.72
N ALA A 51 4.77 5.73 10.40
CA ALA A 51 4.70 6.96 9.63
C ALA A 51 3.25 7.42 9.45
N ASN A 52 2.86 8.49 10.15
CA ASN A 52 1.49 9.01 10.13
C ASN A 52 1.11 9.76 8.83
N ASP A 53 2.09 10.12 8.00
CA ASP A 53 1.92 10.93 6.79
C ASP A 53 2.26 10.15 5.51
N ILE A 54 1.88 8.87 5.44
CA ILE A 54 1.96 8.10 4.19
C ILE A 54 0.82 8.55 3.27
N SER A 55 1.13 8.71 1.99
CA SER A 55 0.21 9.17 0.96
C SER A 55 0.31 8.30 -0.29
N GLU A 56 -0.67 8.40 -1.18
CA GLU A 56 -0.62 7.76 -2.50
C GLU A 56 0.63 8.16 -3.30
N SER A 57 1.14 9.37 -3.09
CA SER A 57 2.38 9.83 -3.74
C SER A 57 3.61 9.00 -3.34
N ASP A 58 3.58 8.37 -2.16
CA ASP A 58 4.66 7.51 -1.71
C ASP A 58 4.67 6.16 -2.42
N LEU A 59 3.49 5.58 -2.64
CA LEU A 59 3.36 4.39 -3.48
C LEU A 59 3.84 4.67 -4.89
N LYS A 60 3.43 5.81 -5.47
CA LYS A 60 3.93 6.23 -6.79
C LYS A 60 5.45 6.33 -6.83
N ARG A 61 6.07 6.90 -5.81
CA ARG A 61 7.54 6.98 -5.72
C ARG A 61 8.18 5.59 -5.60
N LEU A 62 7.60 4.66 -4.86
CA LEU A 62 8.10 3.27 -4.80
C LEU A 62 7.97 2.56 -6.16
N VAL A 63 6.93 2.84 -6.94
CA VAL A 63 6.78 2.37 -8.32
C VAL A 63 7.86 2.98 -9.22
N ASP A 64 8.08 4.30 -9.15
CA ASP A 64 9.10 5.00 -9.94
C ASP A 64 10.52 4.48 -9.64
N LEU A 65 10.77 4.11 -8.37
CA LEU A 65 12.01 3.47 -7.91
C LEU A 65 12.09 1.97 -8.29
N LYS A 66 11.06 1.42 -8.93
CA LYS A 66 10.93 0.00 -9.32
C LYS A 66 10.97 -0.97 -8.13
N MET A 67 10.66 -0.51 -6.92
CA MET A 67 10.66 -1.31 -5.70
C MET A 67 9.35 -2.11 -5.58
N ILE A 68 8.26 -1.55 -6.09
CA ILE A 68 6.97 -2.23 -6.25
C ILE A 68 6.49 -2.08 -7.70
N VAL A 69 5.52 -2.91 -8.08
CA VAL A 69 4.83 -2.83 -9.37
C VAL A 69 3.33 -2.96 -9.15
N LEU A 70 2.54 -2.14 -9.84
CA LEU A 70 1.09 -2.31 -9.91
C LEU A 70 0.80 -3.57 -10.75
N VAL A 71 0.08 -4.51 -10.16
CA VAL A 71 -0.31 -5.77 -10.80
C VAL A 71 -1.70 -5.65 -11.43
N GLU A 72 -2.64 -5.06 -10.68
CA GLU A 72 -4.05 -5.02 -11.06
C GLU A 72 -4.76 -3.83 -10.40
N GLU A 73 -5.69 -3.23 -11.13
CA GLU A 73 -6.72 -2.34 -10.58
C GLU A 73 -8.00 -3.16 -10.40
N ILE A 74 -8.49 -3.25 -9.16
CA ILE A 74 -9.65 -4.07 -8.82
C ILE A 74 -10.88 -3.16 -8.79
N ALA A 75 -11.92 -3.54 -9.53
CA ALA A 75 -13.17 -2.80 -9.52
C ALA A 75 -13.78 -2.81 -8.10
N PRO A 76 -14.10 -1.64 -7.51
CA PRO A 76 -14.81 -1.57 -6.24
C PRO A 76 -16.13 -2.32 -6.28
N VAL A 77 -16.36 -3.19 -5.29
CA VAL A 77 -17.63 -3.90 -5.11
C VAL A 77 -18.42 -3.29 -3.94
N ASP A 78 -17.73 -2.86 -2.88
CA ASP A 78 -18.34 -2.13 -1.77
C ASP A 78 -18.56 -0.65 -2.19
N PRO A 79 -19.75 -0.06 -1.96
CA PRO A 79 -20.00 1.36 -2.21
C PRO A 79 -19.07 2.32 -1.46
N LEU A 80 -18.44 1.88 -0.38
CA LEU A 80 -17.44 2.65 0.36
C LEU A 80 -16.09 2.67 -0.37
N ASP A 81 -15.82 1.70 -1.23
CA ASP A 81 -14.51 1.57 -1.86
C ASP A 81 -14.42 2.52 -3.05
N LEU A 82 -13.49 3.49 -2.97
CA LEU A 82 -13.22 4.41 -4.07
C LEU A 82 -12.17 3.84 -5.02
N LYS A 83 -11.20 3.11 -4.47
CA LYS A 83 -10.05 2.62 -5.20
C LYS A 83 -9.49 1.37 -4.54
N ILE A 84 -9.20 0.35 -5.34
CA ILE A 84 -8.51 -0.86 -4.91
C ILE A 84 -7.44 -1.19 -5.94
N GLU A 85 -6.19 -1.25 -5.49
CA GLU A 85 -5.04 -1.58 -6.33
C GLU A 85 -4.23 -2.71 -5.69
N LYS A 86 -3.82 -3.68 -6.50
CA LYS A 86 -2.91 -4.74 -6.10
C LYS A 86 -1.50 -4.40 -6.54
N TYR A 87 -0.58 -4.40 -5.60
CA TYR A 87 0.84 -4.19 -5.84
C TYR A 87 1.65 -5.44 -5.48
N GLN A 88 2.79 -5.60 -6.14
CA GLN A 88 3.79 -6.61 -5.84
C GLN A 88 5.15 -5.98 -5.57
N ILE A 89 5.80 -6.41 -4.49
CA ILE A 89 7.19 -6.07 -4.16
C ILE A 89 8.11 -6.79 -5.15
N LYS A 90 9.00 -6.03 -5.80
CA LYS A 90 10.08 -6.63 -6.59
C LYS A 90 11.16 -7.12 -5.65
N GLN A 91 11.41 -8.44 -5.66
CA GLN A 91 12.55 -8.98 -4.94
C GLN A 91 13.84 -8.45 -5.56
N HIS A 92 14.67 -7.81 -4.74
CA HIS A 92 16.09 -7.69 -5.02
C HIS A 92 16.71 -9.06 -4.77
N GLY A 93 16.90 -9.83 -5.85
CA GLY A 93 17.82 -10.97 -5.85
C GLY A 93 19.27 -10.51 -5.75
#